data_AF-A0A5C5FMT5-F1
#
_entry.id   AF-A0A5C5FMT5-F1
#
_cell.length_a   1.000
_cell.length_b   1.000
_cell.length_c   1.000
_cell.angle_alpha   90.00
_cell.angle_beta   90.00
_cell.angle_gamma   90.00
#
_symmetry.space_group_name_H-M   'P 1'
#
loop_
_entity.id
_entity.type
_entity.pdbx_description
1 polymer ?
#
loop_
_entity_poly.entity_id
_entity_poly.type
_entity_poly.pdbx_seq_one_letter_code
_entity_poly.pdbx_strand_id
1 'polypeptide(L)'
;GQLSPSAAAKLRVDTTNPLRRDTVGVPPGTWVMVRVMSSVPGVFAFHCHIVWHQSQGLMGAFISQPDKLRRLKIPADNLALCDGGDPNLIDPGRRGYGAERRDRAGAASEGREPREPLRLGICALMFPRH
;
A
#
# COMPACT_ATOMS: atom_id res chain seq x y z
N GLY A 1 -4.68 12.15 -17.61
CA GLY A 1 -3.63 11.52 -18.38
C GLY A 1 -3.19 10.29 -17.64
N GLN A 2 -3.20 9.13 -18.30
CA GLN A 2 -2.53 7.94 -17.78
C GLN A 2 -1.01 8.15 -17.87
N LEU A 3 -0.31 7.95 -16.76
CA LEU A 3 1.15 7.92 -16.76
C LEU A 3 1.59 6.51 -17.16
N SER A 4 2.11 6.33 -18.36
CA SER A 4 2.66 5.03 -18.78
C SER A 4 3.96 4.72 -18.01
N PRO A 5 4.32 3.45 -17.79
CA PRO A 5 5.58 3.10 -17.15
C PRO A 5 6.80 3.70 -17.85
N SER A 6 6.79 3.74 -19.18
CA SER A 6 7.85 4.33 -19.99
C SER A 6 7.92 5.86 -19.87
N ALA A 7 6.79 6.53 -19.66
CA ALA A 7 6.75 7.96 -19.37
C ALA A 7 7.22 8.26 -17.93
N ALA A 8 6.81 7.42 -16.97
CA ALA A 8 7.25 7.53 -15.57
C ALA A 8 8.77 7.39 -15.44
N ALA A 9 9.38 6.43 -16.16
CA ALA A 9 10.83 6.19 -16.14
C ALA A 9 11.66 7.37 -16.67
N LYS A 10 11.08 8.23 -17.51
CA LYS A 10 11.75 9.39 -18.11
C LYS A 10 11.52 10.69 -17.33
N LEU A 11 10.71 10.65 -16.28
CA LEU A 11 10.36 11.83 -15.51
C LEU A 11 11.57 12.31 -14.71
N ARG A 12 11.99 13.56 -14.91
CA ARG A 12 12.98 14.23 -14.04
C ARG A 12 12.24 14.85 -12.86
N VAL A 13 12.54 14.38 -11.66
CA VAL A 13 11.90 14.82 -10.42
C VAL A 13 12.95 15.48 -9.55
N ASP A 14 12.71 16.73 -9.17
CA ASP A 14 13.56 17.39 -8.17
C ASP A 14 13.23 16.81 -6.79
N THR A 15 14.27 16.30 -6.14
CA THR A 15 14.17 15.71 -4.79
C THR A 15 14.81 16.58 -3.71
N THR A 16 15.23 17.79 -4.09
CA THR A 16 15.81 18.79 -3.20
C THR A 16 14.69 19.47 -2.42
N ASN A 17 14.55 19.09 -1.15
CA ASN A 17 13.56 19.65 -0.23
C ASN A 17 12.14 19.78 -0.82
N PRO A 18 11.53 18.66 -1.29
CA PRO A 18 10.18 18.72 -1.83
C PRO A 18 9.17 19.04 -0.73
N LEU A 19 8.02 19.55 -1.13
CA LEU A 19 6.87 19.78 -0.26
C LEU A 19 6.50 18.52 0.55
N ARG A 20 6.33 18.68 1.87
CA ARG A 20 6.00 17.59 2.80
C ARG A 20 4.60 17.82 3.38
N ARG A 21 3.71 16.86 3.22
CA ARG A 21 2.33 16.87 3.73
C ARG A 21 1.76 15.46 3.77
N ASP A 22 0.69 15.25 4.52
CA ASP A 22 -0.07 13.99 4.58
C ASP A 22 -1.19 13.90 3.53
N THR A 23 -1.76 15.04 3.13
CA THR A 23 -2.93 15.11 2.24
C THR A 23 -2.69 16.05 1.07
N VAL A 24 -2.94 15.58 -0.15
CA VAL A 24 -2.79 16.38 -1.38
C VAL A 24 -4.05 16.28 -2.24
N GLY A 25 -4.52 17.42 -2.75
CA GLY A 25 -5.60 17.46 -3.73
C GLY A 25 -5.09 17.03 -5.10
N VAL A 26 -5.83 16.14 -5.77
CA VAL A 26 -5.51 15.67 -7.12
C VAL A 26 -6.65 16.07 -8.06
N PRO A 27 -6.44 17.06 -8.95
CA PRO A 27 -7.46 17.44 -9.91
C PRO A 27 -7.89 16.28 -10.83
N PRO A 28 -9.14 16.27 -11.34
CA PRO A 28 -9.66 15.20 -12.18
C PRO A 28 -8.79 14.88 -13.40
N GLY A 29 -8.43 13.61 -13.56
CA GLY A 29 -7.58 13.13 -14.65
C GLY A 29 -6.15 13.66 -14.62
N THR A 30 -5.65 14.07 -13.46
CA THR A 30 -4.22 14.32 -13.22
C THR A 30 -3.63 13.20 -12.38
N TRP A 31 -2.34 13.30 -12.06
CA TRP A 31 -1.63 12.37 -11.18
C TRP A 31 -0.70 13.17 -10.29
N VAL A 32 -0.32 12.55 -9.17
CA VAL A 32 0.71 13.08 -8.27
C VAL A 32 1.74 11.98 -8.00
N MET A 33 3.00 12.37 -7.87
CA MET A 33 4.07 11.48 -7.44
C MET A 33 4.41 11.77 -5.99
N VAL A 34 4.33 10.74 -5.15
CA VAL A 34 4.62 10.86 -3.73
C VAL A 34 5.85 10.03 -3.39
N ARG A 35 6.79 10.66 -2.69
CA ARG A 35 7.94 9.99 -2.09
C ARG A 35 7.64 9.66 -0.64
N VAL A 36 7.59 8.37 -0.32
CA VAL A 36 7.38 7.89 1.05
C VAL A 36 8.70 7.38 1.62
N MET A 37 9.06 7.88 2.80
CA MET A 37 10.19 7.34 3.56
C MET A 37 9.68 6.30 4.55
N SER A 38 9.99 5.03 4.31
CA SER A 38 9.52 3.90 5.13
C SER A 38 10.38 3.69 6.39
N SER A 39 10.51 4.72 7.24
CA SER A 39 11.35 4.66 8.46
C SER A 39 10.63 4.02 9.66
N VAL A 40 9.30 4.02 9.68
CA VAL A 40 8.47 3.47 10.76
C VAL A 40 7.80 2.16 10.29
N PRO A 41 7.93 1.03 11.02
CA PRO A 41 7.20 -0.20 10.70
C PRO A 41 5.71 -0.02 11.01
N GLY A 42 4.83 -0.45 10.10
CA GLY A 42 3.41 -0.18 10.26
C GLY A 42 2.58 -0.51 9.02
N VAL A 43 1.27 -0.63 9.21
CA VAL A 43 0.28 -0.64 8.13
C VAL A 43 -0.40 0.72 8.14
N PHE A 44 -0.25 1.49 7.07
CA PHE A 44 -0.73 2.87 6.97
C PHE A 44 -1.88 2.94 5.97
N ALA A 45 -2.99 3.53 6.39
CA ALA A 45 -4.12 3.78 5.49
C ALA A 45 -3.72 4.80 4.41
N PHE A 46 -4.11 4.53 3.18
CA PHE A 46 -3.92 5.41 2.04
C PHE A 46 -5.24 5.46 1.25
N HIS A 47 -5.92 6.59 1.28
CA HIS A 47 -7.29 6.70 0.78
C HIS A 47 -7.66 8.12 0.34
N CYS A 48 -8.78 8.24 -0.35
CA CYS A 48 -9.39 9.55 -0.61
C CYS A 48 -9.96 10.10 0.70
N HIS A 49 -9.72 11.37 1.06
CA HIS A 49 -10.27 11.95 2.29
C HIS A 49 -11.77 12.33 2.18
N ILE A 50 -12.45 11.81 1.17
CA ILE A 50 -13.87 11.99 0.94
C ILE A 50 -14.57 10.68 1.32
N VAL A 51 -15.38 10.70 2.38
CA VAL A 51 -15.91 9.47 3.02
C VAL A 51 -16.70 8.59 2.04
N TRP A 52 -17.50 9.19 1.15
CA TRP A 52 -18.26 8.42 0.16
C TRP A 52 -17.37 7.81 -0.94
N HIS A 53 -16.21 8.37 -1.24
CA HIS A 53 -15.24 7.72 -2.12
C HIS A 53 -14.54 6.56 -1.40
N GLN A 54 -14.27 6.69 -0.09
CA GLN A 54 -13.68 5.62 0.71
C GLN A 54 -14.58 4.38 0.73
N SER A 55 -15.88 4.57 0.97
CA SER A 55 -16.85 3.46 0.99
C SER A 55 -17.06 2.81 -0.38
N GLN A 56 -16.75 3.52 -1.47
CA GLN A 56 -16.75 3.00 -2.84
C GLN A 56 -15.46 2.24 -3.20
N GLY A 57 -14.53 2.07 -2.25
CA GLY A 57 -13.30 1.30 -2.46
C GLY A 57 -12.06 2.11 -2.80
N LEU A 58 -12.08 3.46 -2.71
CA LEU A 58 -10.86 4.29 -2.76
C LEU A 58 -10.13 4.28 -1.40
N MET A 59 -9.89 3.08 -0.88
CA MET A 59 -9.16 2.78 0.35
C MET A 59 -8.11 1.71 0.05
N GLY A 60 -6.90 1.93 0.54
CA GLY A 60 -5.79 0.99 0.44
C GLY A 60 -4.89 1.09 1.66
N ALA A 61 -3.90 0.20 1.70
CA ALA A 61 -2.92 0.15 2.77
C ALA A 61 -1.50 0.11 2.21
N PHE A 62 -0.61 0.88 2.82
CA PHE A 62 0.83 0.82 2.62
C PHE A 62 1.48 0.08 3.78
N ILE A 63 2.13 -1.06 3.49
CA ILE A 63 2.80 -1.88 4.51
C ILE A 63 4.28 -1.53 4.53
N SER A 64 4.73 -0.90 5.62
CA SER A 64 6.12 -0.49 5.84
C SER A 64 6.85 -1.50 6.71
N GLN A 65 8.03 -1.95 6.24
CA GLN A 65 8.92 -2.88 6.97
C GLN A 65 8.21 -4.15 7.47
N PRO A 66 7.66 -4.99 6.56
CA PRO A 66 6.88 -6.18 6.91
C PRO A 66 7.66 -7.16 7.80
N ASP A 67 8.98 -7.29 7.62
CA ASP A 67 9.81 -8.18 8.44
C ASP A 67 9.87 -7.77 9.92
N LYS A 68 9.72 -6.47 10.21
CA LYS A 68 9.62 -5.96 11.59
C LYS A 68 8.20 -6.09 12.12
N LEU A 69 7.19 -5.83 11.28
CA LEU A 69 5.77 -6.04 11.63
C LEU A 69 5.47 -7.45 12.10
N ARG A 70 6.02 -8.47 11.43
CA ARG A 70 5.83 -9.88 11.82
C ARG A 70 6.37 -10.22 13.22
N ARG A 71 7.21 -9.35 13.80
CA ARG A 71 7.81 -9.51 15.13
C ARG A 71 7.22 -8.54 16.15
N LEU A 72 6.38 -7.59 15.74
CA LEU A 72 5.69 -6.68 16.65
C LEU A 72 4.68 -7.47 17.47
N LYS A 73 4.73 -7.27 18.79
CA LYS A 73 3.73 -7.81 19.73
C LYS A 73 2.63 -6.76 19.90
N ILE A 74 1.40 -7.13 19.61
CA ILE A 74 0.23 -6.28 19.84
C ILE A 74 -0.05 -6.30 21.36
N PRO A 75 -0.21 -5.14 22.02
CA PRO A 75 -0.55 -5.10 23.45
C PRO A 75 -1.84 -5.87 23.75
N ALA A 76 -1.91 -6.49 24.93
CA ALA A 76 -3.07 -7.29 25.33
C ALA A 76 -4.38 -6.48 25.31
N ASP A 77 -4.34 -5.23 25.76
CA ASP A 77 -5.51 -4.33 25.76
C ASP A 77 -6.04 -4.09 24.33
N ASN A 78 -5.16 -3.98 23.34
CA ASN A 78 -5.56 -3.84 21.94
C ASN A 78 -6.16 -5.14 21.38
N LEU A 79 -5.66 -6.30 21.80
CA LEU A 79 -6.22 -7.60 21.40
C LEU A 79 -7.59 -7.84 22.04
N ALA A 80 -7.80 -7.39 23.28
CA ALA A 80 -9.09 -7.49 23.97
C ALA A 80 -10.20 -6.70 23.24
N LEU A 81 -9.87 -5.65 22.49
CA LEU A 81 -10.84 -4.95 21.63
C LEU A 81 -11.37 -5.83 20.48
N CYS A 82 -10.69 -6.93 20.15
CA CYS A 82 -11.15 -7.89 19.16
C CYS A 82 -12.09 -8.96 19.74
N ASP A 83 -12.25 -9.02 21.07
CA ASP A 83 -13.11 -10.01 21.72
C ASP A 83 -14.58 -9.80 21.33
N GLY A 84 -15.21 -10.86 20.81
CA GLY A 84 -16.59 -10.80 20.31
C GLY A 84 -16.74 -10.24 18.89
N GLY A 85 -15.65 -9.81 18.24
CA GLY A 85 -15.64 -9.50 16.81
C GLY A 85 -15.66 -10.77 15.96
N ASP A 86 -16.35 -10.74 14.81
CA ASP A 86 -16.28 -11.85 13.85
C ASP A 86 -15.00 -11.74 13.00
N PRO A 87 -14.02 -12.65 13.15
CA PRO A 87 -12.80 -12.66 12.35
C PRO A 87 -13.05 -12.98 10.86
N ASN A 88 -14.28 -13.37 10.50
CA ASN A 88 -14.72 -13.61 9.13
C ASN A 88 -15.54 -12.45 8.55
N LEU A 89 -15.85 -11.42 9.34
CA LEU A 89 -16.43 -10.19 8.81
C LEU A 89 -15.48 -9.64 7.76
N ILE A 90 -15.99 -9.40 6.55
CA ILE A 90 -15.20 -8.87 5.44
C ILE A 90 -14.81 -7.42 5.77
N ASP A 91 -13.64 -7.26 6.38
CA ASP A 91 -12.90 -6.02 6.39
C ASP A 91 -12.29 -5.78 4.99
N PRO A 92 -12.40 -4.57 4.39
CA PRO A 92 -11.76 -4.23 3.11
C PRO A 92 -10.26 -4.54 3.02
N GLY A 93 -9.58 -4.75 4.15
CA GLY A 93 -8.18 -5.16 4.23
C GLY A 93 -7.91 -6.65 3.99
N ARG A 94 -8.91 -7.55 4.07
CA ARG A 94 -8.72 -8.98 3.80
C ARG A 94 -8.81 -9.25 2.30
N ARG A 95 -7.69 -9.11 1.58
CA ARG A 95 -7.52 -9.94 0.37
C ARG A 95 -7.56 -11.39 0.84
N GLY A 96 -8.56 -12.15 0.39
CA GLY A 96 -8.68 -13.58 0.66
C GLY A 96 -7.46 -14.35 0.17
N TYR A 97 -6.42 -14.40 0.99
CA TYR A 97 -5.22 -15.18 0.74
C TYR A 97 -5.49 -16.61 1.23
N GLY A 98 -6.39 -17.37 0.57
CA GLY A 98 -6.57 -18.77 0.97
C GLY A 98 -7.82 -19.57 0.59
N ALA A 99 -8.64 -19.17 -0.38
CA ALA A 99 -9.55 -20.13 -1.03
C ALA A 99 -8.92 -20.79 -2.28
N GLU A 100 -7.81 -20.25 -2.80
CA GLU A 100 -7.22 -20.68 -4.09
C GLU A 100 -5.76 -21.13 -3.98
N ARG A 101 -5.34 -21.60 -2.80
CA ARG A 101 -3.96 -22.06 -2.53
C ARG A 101 -3.90 -23.46 -1.91
N ARG A 102 -4.83 -24.35 -2.27
CA ARG A 102 -4.68 -25.79 -2.01
C ARG A 102 -4.28 -26.63 -3.22
N ASP A 103 -4.31 -26.07 -4.44
CA ASP A 103 -4.12 -26.90 -5.65
C ASP A 103 -2.83 -26.61 -6.47
N ARG A 104 -1.92 -25.76 -5.98
CA ARG A 104 -0.60 -25.57 -6.62
C ARG A 104 0.54 -26.21 -5.82
N ALA A 105 0.41 -27.51 -5.56
CA ALA A 105 1.55 -28.39 -5.39
C ALA A 105 2.08 -28.75 -6.79
N GLY A 106 2.81 -27.84 -7.43
CA GLY A 106 3.32 -28.10 -8.79
C GLY A 106 3.70 -26.84 -9.57
N ALA A 107 4.66 -26.07 -9.08
CA ALA A 107 5.44 -25.16 -9.92
C ALA A 107 6.74 -24.82 -9.17
N ALA A 108 7.72 -25.70 -9.32
CA ALA A 108 9.08 -25.47 -8.89
C ALA A 108 9.78 -24.45 -9.80
N SER A 109 10.82 -23.84 -9.22
CA SER A 109 11.99 -23.21 -9.86
C SER A 109 11.75 -22.08 -10.87
N GLU A 110 12.06 -20.86 -10.44
CA GLU A 110 12.83 -19.91 -11.26
C GLU A 110 13.60 -18.93 -10.34
N GLY A 111 14.78 -18.53 -10.78
CA GLY A 111 15.94 -18.14 -9.98
C GLY A 111 15.76 -16.93 -9.05
N ARG A 112 16.35 -17.03 -7.86
CA ARG A 112 16.52 -15.92 -6.93
C ARG A 112 17.84 -15.20 -7.23
N GLU A 113 17.76 -14.08 -7.93
CA GLU A 113 18.87 -13.12 -8.10
C GLU A 113 19.16 -12.39 -6.76
N PRO A 114 20.42 -12.00 -6.47
CA PRO A 114 20.78 -11.46 -5.15
C PRO A 114 20.18 -10.07 -4.92
N ARG A 115 19.69 -9.85 -3.70
CA ARG A 115 18.99 -8.63 -3.28
C ARG A 115 19.98 -7.50 -3.00
N GLU A 116 20.00 -6.49 -3.88
CA GLU A 116 20.45 -5.15 -3.51
C GLU A 116 19.58 -4.55 -2.39
N PRO A 117 20.12 -3.62 -1.57
CA PRO A 117 19.38 -3.01 -0.48
C PRO A 117 18.32 -2.03 -1.01
N LEU A 118 17.06 -2.49 -1.08
CA LEU A 118 15.88 -1.67 -1.37
C LEU A 118 15.80 -0.46 -0.42
N ARG A 119 16.14 0.73 -0.93
CA ARG A 119 15.92 2.02 -0.26
C ARG A 119 15.38 3.09 -1.22
N LEU A 120 14.23 2.86 -1.85
CA LEU A 120 13.30 3.92 -2.31
C LEU A 120 12.05 3.29 -2.93
N GLY A 121 10.87 3.62 -2.40
CA GLY A 121 9.60 3.30 -3.06
C GLY A 121 8.98 4.58 -3.62
N ILE A 122 8.80 4.67 -4.93
CA ILE A 122 8.01 5.72 -5.58
C ILE A 122 6.61 5.15 -5.79
N CYS A 123 5.59 5.79 -5.20
CA CYS A 123 4.19 5.44 -5.42
C CYS A 123 3.56 6.46 -6.37
N ALA A 124 3.18 6.01 -7.57
CA ALA A 124 2.37 6.78 -8.50
C ALA A 124 0.89 6.53 -8.18
N LEU A 125 0.13 7.61 -7.96
CA LEU A 125 -1.28 7.55 -7.57
C LEU A 125 -2.14 8.08 -8.70
N MET A 126 -3.04 7.22 -9.20
CA MET A 126 -3.91 7.52 -10.33
C MET A 126 -5.38 7.51 -9.87
N PHE A 127 -6.11 8.57 -10.22
CA PHE A 127 -7.55 8.67 -10.00
C PHE A 127 -8.27 8.63 -11.37
N PRO A 128 -9.26 7.74 -11.56
CA PRO A 128 -10.03 7.68 -12.80
C PRO A 128 -10.83 8.97 -13.00
N ARG A 129 -11.11 9.30 -14.27
CA ARG A 129 -12.13 10.30 -14.61
C ARG A 129 -13.49 9.61 -14.48
N HIS A 130 -14.43 10.24 -13.80
CA HIS A 130 -15.86 9.90 -13.92
C HIS A 130 -16.34 10.20 -15.34
#